data_AF-A0A9E1KVB2-F1
#
_entry.id   AF-A0A9E1KVB2-F1
#
_cell.length_a   1.000
_cell.length_b   1.000
_cell.length_c   1.000
_cell.angle_alpha   90.00
_cell.angle_beta   90.00
_cell.angle_gamma   90.00
#
_symmetry.space_group_name_H-M   'P 1'
#
loop_
_entity.id
_entity.type
_entity.pdbx_description
1 polymer ?
#
loop_
_entity_poly.entity_id
_entity_poly.type
_entity_poly.pdbx_seq_one_letter_code
_entity_poly.pdbx_strand_id
1 'polypeptide(L)'
;MRLDPIEKEALDHALQNVKGEVFLFGSRVDHSKKGGDIDILIFSPESPFHLSRKVSVMFKMVCDEKIDVIVMNPQKMTEEQQVFLNTLVLEKIK
;
A
#
# COMPACT_ATOMS: atom_id res chain seq x y z
N MET A 1 2.08 11.37 -6.25
CA MET A 1 0.96 10.86 -5.41
C MET A 1 -0.18 11.87 -5.24
N ARG A 2 -1.42 11.45 -5.50
CA ARG A 2 -2.65 12.20 -5.20
C ARG A 2 -3.23 11.78 -3.83
N LEU A 3 -2.55 12.22 -2.78
CA LEU A 3 -2.96 12.02 -1.39
C LEU A 3 -3.21 13.37 -0.71
N ASP A 4 -4.34 13.52 -0.04
CA ASP A 4 -4.66 14.67 0.78
C ASP A 4 -3.91 14.64 2.13
N PRO A 5 -3.99 15.70 2.95
CA PRO A 5 -3.27 15.74 4.22
C PRO A 5 -3.67 14.65 5.22
N ILE A 6 -4.95 14.29 5.32
CA ILE A 6 -5.43 13.30 6.31
C ILE A 6 -5.09 11.88 5.86
N GLU A 7 -5.15 11.59 4.56
CA GLU A 7 -4.71 10.33 3.96
C GLU A 7 -3.21 10.11 4.21
N LYS A 8 -2.39 11.17 4.08
CA LYS A 8 -0.94 11.11 4.37
C LYS A 8 -0.66 10.84 5.84
N GLU A 9 -1.31 11.57 6.74
CA GLU A 9 -1.17 11.36 8.18
C GLU A 9 -1.56 9.93 8.58
N ALA A 10 -2.67 9.43 8.03
CA ALA A 10 -3.12 8.06 8.27
C ALA A 10 -2.15 7.01 7.74
N LEU A 11 -1.53 7.23 6.58
CA LEU A 11 -0.48 6.35 6.04
C LEU A 11 0.77 6.37 6.92
N ASP A 12 1.24 7.55 7.34
CA ASP A 12 2.41 7.67 8.21
C ASP A 12 2.19 6.93 9.54
N HIS A 13 1.00 7.09 10.13
CA HIS A 13 0.58 6.37 11.33
C HIS A 13 0.52 4.85 11.11
N ALA A 14 -0.08 4.40 10.00
CA ALA A 14 -0.22 2.98 9.70
C ALA A 14 1.09 2.27 9.37
N LEU A 15 2.03 2.98 8.74
CA LEU A 15 3.28 2.43 8.22
C LEU A 15 4.48 2.58 9.17
N GLN A 16 4.31 3.31 10.29
CA GLN A 16 5.37 3.60 11.26
C GLN A 16 6.18 2.36 11.66
N ASN A 17 5.49 1.22 11.88
CA ASN A 17 6.09 -0.03 12.38
C ASN A 17 6.24 -1.12 11.30
N VAL A 18 6.00 -0.79 10.03
CA VAL A 18 6.14 -1.74 8.92
C VAL A 18 7.62 -1.91 8.59
N LYS A 19 8.07 -3.17 8.54
CA LYS A 19 9.42 -3.54 8.08
C LYS A 19 9.35 -3.99 6.62
N GLY A 20 10.06 -3.28 5.76
CA GLY A 20 10.04 -3.53 4.31
C GLY A 20 9.92 -2.25 3.50
N GLU A 21 9.90 -2.43 2.18
CA GLU A 21 9.64 -1.34 1.24
C GLU A 21 8.13 -1.19 1.03
N VAL A 22 7.69 0.06 0.92
CA VAL A 22 6.27 0.39 0.75
C VAL A 22 6.08 1.29 -0.45
N PHE A 23 5.10 0.95 -1.28
CA PHE A 23 4.79 1.65 -2.51
C PHE A 23 3.31 1.99 -2.59
N LEU A 24 3.01 3.17 -3.09
CA LEU A 24 1.69 3.49 -3.65
C LEU A 24 1.62 2.89 -5.05
N PHE A 25 0.49 2.29 -5.39
CA PHE A 25 0.19 1.88 -6.75
C PHE A 25 -1.23 2.30 -7.15
N GLY A 26 -1.68 1.84 -8.32
CA GLY A 26 -3.07 2.03 -8.74
C GLY A 26 -3.42 3.47 -9.11
N SER A 27 -4.66 3.87 -8.83
CA SER A 27 -5.24 5.10 -9.39
C SER A 27 -4.64 6.39 -8.80
N ARG A 28 -4.08 6.32 -7.58
CA ARG A 28 -3.56 7.47 -6.82
C ARG A 28 -2.13 7.89 -7.22
N VAL A 29 -1.46 7.11 -8.07
CA VAL A 29 -0.16 7.49 -8.67
C VAL A 29 -0.34 8.47 -9.84
N ASP A 30 -1.47 8.40 -10.55
CA ASP A 30 -1.75 9.23 -11.72
C ASP A 30 -2.58 10.47 -11.37
N HIS A 31 -1.99 11.65 -11.52
CA HIS A 31 -2.64 12.94 -11.23
C HIS A 31 -3.79 13.28 -12.19
N SER A 32 -3.88 12.63 -13.35
CA SER A 32 -4.97 12.86 -14.32
C SER A 32 -6.27 12.11 -13.96
N LYS A 33 -6.19 11.10 -13.09
CA LYS A 33 -7.35 10.29 -12.66
C LYS A 33 -8.10 10.94 -11.50
N LYS A 34 -9.40 10.65 -11.39
CA LYS A 34 -10.29 11.15 -10.32
C LYS A 34 -10.84 10.01 -9.47
N GLY A 35 -11.03 10.26 -8.18
CA GLY A 35 -11.58 9.29 -7.22
C GLY A 35 -10.68 8.07 -6.98
N GLY A 36 -11.23 7.02 -6.37
CA GLY A 36 -10.53 5.75 -6.16
C GLY A 36 -9.92 5.59 -4.77
N ASP A 37 -9.74 4.32 -4.40
CA ASP A 37 -9.19 3.89 -3.13
C ASP A 37 -7.65 4.06 -3.11
N ILE A 38 -7.04 3.97 -1.93
CA ILE A 38 -5.58 4.03 -1.77
C ILE A 38 -5.03 2.60 -1.85
N ASP A 39 -4.29 2.31 -2.91
CA ASP A 39 -3.67 1.01 -3.12
C ASP A 39 -2.21 1.01 -2.64
N ILE A 40 -1.89 0.20 -1.62
CA ILE A 40 -0.55 0.09 -1.03
C ILE A 40 0.02 -1.31 -1.23
N LEU A 41 1.25 -1.38 -1.74
CA LEU A 41 2.05 -2.58 -1.86
C LEU A 41 3.18 -2.56 -0.84
N ILE A 42 3.33 -3.64 -0.08
CA ILE A 42 4.39 -3.81 0.91
C ILE A 42 5.21 -5.05 0.55
N PHE A 43 6.52 -4.88 0.37
CA PHE A 43 7.44 -6.00 0.29
C PHE A 43 7.97 -6.35 1.68
N SER A 44 7.51 -7.47 2.23
CA SER A 44 7.87 -7.90 3.59
C SER A 44 7.86 -9.43 3.71
N PRO A 45 8.78 -10.02 4.49
CA PRO A 45 8.73 -11.45 4.80
C PRO A 45 7.63 -11.81 5.83
N GLU A 46 6.96 -10.82 6.43
CA GLU A 46 5.87 -11.02 7.38
C GLU A 46 4.64 -11.70 6.75
N SER A 47 3.74 -12.23 7.58
CA SER A 47 2.49 -12.84 7.12
C SER A 47 1.66 -11.80 6.34
N PRO A 48 1.33 -12.05 5.06
CA PRO A 48 0.60 -11.10 4.24
C PRO A 48 -0.73 -10.67 4.86
N PHE A 49 -1.49 -11.63 5.38
CA PHE A 49 -2.79 -11.39 5.99
C PHE A 49 -2.70 -10.57 7.29
N HIS A 50 -1.72 -10.87 8.15
CA HIS A 50 -1.58 -10.13 9.41
C HIS A 50 -1.10 -8.71 9.18
N LEU A 51 -0.11 -8.53 8.29
CA LEU A 51 0.45 -7.22 8.03
C LEU A 51 -0.55 -6.33 7.28
N SER A 52 -1.24 -6.84 6.25
CA SER A 52 -2.27 -6.06 5.54
C SER A 52 -3.38 -5.61 6.49
N ARG A 53 -3.93 -6.53 7.29
CA ARG A 53 -4.97 -6.22 8.27
C ARG A 53 -4.51 -5.20 9.31
N LYS A 54 -3.28 -5.31 9.82
CA LYS A 54 -2.72 -4.36 10.78
C LYS A 54 -2.65 -2.96 10.17
N VAL A 55 -2.13 -2.83 8.96
CA VAL A 55 -2.02 -1.54 8.26
C VAL A 55 -3.41 -0.95 8.01
N SER A 56 -4.35 -1.73 7.48
CA SER A 56 -5.72 -1.26 7.24
C SER A 56 -6.41 -0.77 8.52
N VAL A 57 -6.25 -1.48 9.65
CA VAL A 57 -6.82 -1.05 10.94
C VAL A 57 -6.18 0.24 11.43
N MET A 58 -4.86 0.36 11.38
CA MET A 58 -4.14 1.55 11.86
C MET A 58 -4.42 2.78 11.00
N PHE A 59 -4.61 2.60 9.69
CA PHE A 59 -5.04 3.67 8.79
C PHE A 59 -6.46 4.13 9.15
N LYS A 60 -7.38 3.18 9.36
CA LYS A 60 -8.79 3.45 9.67
C LYS A 60 -9.01 4.20 10.99
N MET A 61 -8.04 4.12 11.92
CA MET A 61 -8.07 4.88 13.17
C MET A 61 -7.90 6.40 12.96
N VAL A 62 -7.33 6.82 11.82
CA VAL A 62 -7.03 8.23 11.52
C VAL A 62 -7.88 8.73 10.36
N CYS A 63 -8.14 7.90 9.35
CA CYS A 63 -8.90 8.26 8.16
C CYS A 63 -10.03 7.24 7.89
N ASP A 64 -11.26 7.72 7.70
CA ASP A 64 -12.43 6.85 7.43
C ASP A 64 -12.52 6.39 5.96
N GLU A 65 -11.51 6.64 5.14
CA GLU A 65 -11.47 6.16 3.76
C GLU A 65 -11.06 4.68 3.64
N LYS A 66 -11.15 4.14 2.42
CA LYS A 66 -10.73 2.78 2.09
C LYS A 66 -9.26 2.76 1.68
N ILE A 67 -8.58 1.71 2.15
CA ILE A 67 -7.20 1.39 1.79
C ILE A 67 -7.10 -0.10 1.46
N ASP A 68 -6.55 -0.40 0.30
CA ASP A 68 -6.29 -1.75 -0.17
C ASP A 68 -4.80 -2.05 0.00
N VAL A 69 -4.48 -3.03 0.86
CA VAL A 69 -3.10 -3.35 1.22
C VAL A 69 -2.74 -4.75 0.70
N ILE A 70 -1.80 -4.79 -0.23
CA ILE A 70 -1.18 -6.02 -0.73
C ILE A 70 0.18 -6.19 -0.08
N VAL A 71 0.45 -7.38 0.45
CA VAL A 71 1.75 -7.73 1.01
C VAL A 71 2.32 -8.90 0.24
N MET A 72 3.54 -8.73 -0.26
CA MET A 72 4.26 -9.77 -0.99
C MET A 72 5.60 -10.05 -0.34
N ASN A 73 5.97 -11.33 -0.26
CA ASN A 73 7.29 -11.72 0.20
C ASN A 73 8.26 -11.72 -1.00
N PRO A 74 9.26 -10.82 -1.05
CA PRO A 74 10.14 -10.71 -2.21
C PRO A 74 11.02 -11.94 -2.45
N GLN A 75 11.20 -12.81 -1.45
CA GLN A 75 11.95 -14.06 -1.58
C GLN A 75 11.08 -15.26 -1.96
N LYS A 76 9.74 -15.11 -1.97
CA LYS A 76 8.79 -16.21 -2.22
C LYS A 76 7.64 -15.77 -3.13
N MET A 77 7.94 -14.97 -4.15
CA MET A 77 6.92 -14.54 -5.11
C MET A 77 6.58 -15.66 -6.09
N THR A 78 5.28 -15.81 -6.39
CA THR A 78 4.82 -16.67 -7.49
C THR A 78 5.01 -15.99 -8.84
N GLU A 79 4.90 -16.74 -9.93
CA GLU A 79 4.97 -16.18 -11.29
C GLU A 79 3.84 -15.18 -11.55
N GLU A 80 2.63 -15.46 -11.06
CA GLU A 80 1.48 -14.57 -11.19
C GLU A 80 1.71 -13.24 -10.47
N GLN A 81 2.33 -13.28 -9.29
CA GLN A 81 2.69 -12.07 -8.55
C GLN A 81 3.72 -11.24 -9.32
N GLN A 82 4.73 -11.87 -9.91
CA GLN A 82 5.73 -11.16 -10.71
C GLN A 82 5.11 -10.51 -11.96
N VAL A 83 4.26 -11.26 -12.69
CA VAL A 83 3.53 -10.72 -13.84
C VAL A 83 2.65 -9.55 -13.44
N PHE A 84 1.93 -9.67 -12.31
CA PHE A 84 1.12 -8.57 -11.79
C PHE A 84 1.96 -7.32 -11.51
N LEU A 85 3.10 -7.45 -10.82
CA LEU A 85 3.99 -6.32 -10.52
C LEU A 85 4.47 -5.60 -11.78
N ASN A 86 4.74 -6.34 -12.86
CA ASN A 86 5.17 -5.77 -14.14
C ASN A 86 4.10 -4.89 -14.82
N THR A 87 2.83 -5.01 -14.39
CA THR A 87 1.74 -4.16 -14.89
C THR A 87 1.54 -2.88 -14.09
N LEU A 88 2.19 -2.76 -12.92
CA LEU A 88 1.98 -1.65 -11.99
C LEU A 88 2.96 -0.50 -12.24
N VAL A 89 2.46 0.71 -12.03
CA VAL A 89 3.31 1.87 -11.77
C VAL A 89 3.42 2.03 -10.26
N LEU A 90 4.64 1.94 -9.74
CA LEU A 90 4.92 2.01 -8.31
C LEU A 90 5.57 3.36 -7.96
N GLU A 91 5.04 4.03 -6.94
CA GLU A 91 5.63 5.23 -6.37
C GLU A 91 6.08 4.92 -4.94
N LYS A 92 7.39 5.01 -4.67
CA LYS A 92 7.97 4.63 -3.38
C LYS A 92 7.56 5.61 -2.27
N ILE A 93 7.06 5.07 -1.17
CA ILE A 93 6.74 5.81 0.07
C ILE A 93 7.86 5.62 1.10
N LYS A 94 8.34 4.38 1.28
CA LYS A 94 9.34 3.98 2.26
C LYS A 94 10.30 2.94 1.71
#